data_AF-A0A920HPM5-F1
#
_entry.id   AF-A0A920HPM5-F1
#
_cell.length_a   1.000
_cell.length_b   1.000
_cell.length_c   1.000
_cell.angle_alpha   90.00
_cell.angle_beta   90.00
_cell.angle_gamma   90.00
#
_symmetry.space_group_name_H-M   'P 1'
#
loop_
_entity.id
_entity.type
_entity.pdbx_description
1 polymer ?
#
loop_
_entity_poly.entity_id
_entity_poly.type
_entity_poly.pdbx_seq_one_letter_code
_entity_poly.pdbx_strand_id
1 'polypeptide(L)' 'MELKIISLGQLKNNPILEIQKDYQKRILNLSKSVGFKKLLIKNYQFQKGVGKRTANRRNRDNF' A
#
# COMPACT_ATOMS: atom_id res chain seq x y z
N MET A 1 -13.70 -11.83 -16.08
CA MET A 1 -13.43 -11.74 -14.64
C MET A 1 -12.33 -10.70 -14.39
N GLU A 2 -12.20 -10.17 -13.17
CA GLU A 2 -11.19 -9.17 -12.80
C GLU A 2 -10.37 -9.65 -11.59
N LEU A 3 -9.03 -9.54 -11.68
CA LEU A 3 -8.11 -9.84 -10.59
C LEU A 3 -7.73 -8.54 -9.90
N LYS A 4 -7.92 -8.45 -8.59
CA LYS A 4 -7.61 -7.26 -7.81
C LYS A 4 -6.53 -7.56 -6.77
N ILE A 5 -5.43 -6.80 -6.82
CA ILE A 5 -4.38 -6.83 -5.80
C ILE A 5 -4.52 -5.57 -4.95
N ILE A 6 -4.70 -5.75 -3.65
CA ILE A 6 -4.75 -4.67 -2.67
C ILE A 6 -3.51 -4.80 -1.78
N SER A 7 -2.68 -3.76 -1.76
CA SER A 7 -1.51 -3.71 -0.89
C SER A 7 -1.59 -2.55 0.10
N LEU A 8 -0.96 -2.73 1.27
CA LEU A 8 -0.81 -1.71 2.29
C LEU A 8 0.66 -1.28 2.36
N GLY A 9 0.91 0.02 2.32
CA GLY A 9 2.25 0.59 2.23
C GLY A 9 2.79 0.62 0.80
N GLN A 10 3.93 1.29 0.63
CA GLN A 10 4.66 1.31 -0.63
C GLN A 10 5.96 0.52 -0.49
N LEU A 11 6.26 -0.31 -1.50
CA LEU A 11 7.59 -0.85 -1.67
C LEU A 11 8.57 0.31 -1.84
N LYS A 12 9.63 0.31 -1.02
CA LYS A 12 10.71 1.29 -1.13
C LYS A 12 11.37 1.14 -2.50
N ASN A 13 11.87 2.23 -3.07
CA ASN A 13 12.58 2.22 -4.35
C ASN A 13 13.86 1.38 -4.22
N ASN A 14 13.76 0.09 -4.55
CA ASN A 14 14.79 -0.92 -4.43
C ASN A 14 14.57 -1.97 -5.54
N PRO A 15 15.51 -2.90 -5.80
CA PRO A 15 15.37 -3.91 -6.87
C PRO A 15 14.10 -4.76 -6.80
N ILE A 16 13.45 -4.84 -5.63
CA ILE A 16 12.20 -5.58 -5.43
C ILE A 16 11.05 -4.93 -6.23
N LEU A 17 11.07 -3.61 -6.44
CA LEU A 17 10.05 -2.93 -7.25
C LEU A 17 10.10 -3.35 -8.72
N GLU A 18 11.29 -3.58 -9.27
CA GLU A 18 11.47 -4.04 -10.64
C GLU A 18 10.98 -5.48 -10.79
N ILE A 19 11.36 -6.35 -9.85
CA ILE A 19 10.89 -7.73 -9.77
C ILE A 19 9.35 -7.76 -9.68
N GLN A 20 8.75 -6.92 -8.84
CA GLN A 20 7.30 -6.84 -8.70
C GLN A 20 6.62 -6.51 -10.03
N LYS A 21 7.15 -5.53 -10.78
CA LYS A 21 6.61 -5.15 -12.11
C LYS A 21 6.72 -6.30 -13.10
N ASP A 22 7.82 -7.05 -13.09
CA ASP A 22 7.98 -8.20 -13.97
C ASP A 22 6.94 -9.30 -13.67
N TYR A 23 6.78 -9.67 -12.41
CA TYR A 23 5.78 -10.67 -12.02
C TYR A 23 4.34 -10.21 -12.30
N GLN A 24 4.03 -8.92 -12.16
CA GLN A 24 2.71 -8.38 -12.54
C GLN A 24 2.40 -8.62 -14.02
N LYS A 25 3.37 -8.43 -14.91
CA LYS A 25 3.20 -8.70 -16.35
C LYS A 25 2.97 -10.19 -16.61
N ARG A 26 3.75 -11.06 -15.97
CA ARG A 26 3.61 -12.53 -16.10
C ARG A 26 2.23 -13.00 -15.65
N ILE A 27 1.77 -12.55 -14.48
CA ILE A 27 0.44 -12.87 -13.94
C ILE A 27 -0.66 -12.37 -14.87
N LEU A 28 -0.56 -11.14 -15.39
CA LEU A 28 -1.56 -10.60 -16.32
C LEU A 28 -1.65 -11.46 -17.60
N ASN A 29 -0.51 -11.89 -18.15
CA ASN A 29 -0.50 -12.75 -19.34
C ASN A 29 -1.10 -14.12 -19.08
N LEU A 30 -0.77 -14.76 -17.95
CA LEU A 30 -1.38 -16.03 -17.55
C LEU A 30 -2.87 -15.87 -17.30
N SER A 31 -3.30 -14.76 -16.71
CA SER A 31 -4.70 -14.53 -16.37
C SER A 31 -5.63 -14.48 -17.60
N LYS A 32 -5.09 -14.12 -18.77
CA LYS A 32 -5.85 -14.10 -20.03
C LYS A 32 -6.34 -15.49 -20.44
N SER A 33 -5.56 -16.54 -20.21
CA SER A 33 -5.94 -17.91 -20.59
C SER A 33 -7.07 -18.48 -19.73
N VAL A 34 -7.27 -17.92 -18.54
CA VAL A 34 -8.31 -18.33 -17.58
C VAL A 34 -9.47 -17.32 -17.48
N GLY A 35 -9.65 -16.47 -18.51
CA GLY A 35 -10.83 -15.59 -18.63
C GLY A 35 -10.80 -14.31 -17.78
N PHE A 36 -9.65 -13.96 -17.21
CA PHE A 36 -9.44 -12.67 -16.56
C PHE A 36 -8.95 -11.63 -17.57
N LYS A 37 -9.66 -10.51 -17.63
CA LYS A 37 -9.42 -9.47 -18.65
C LYS A 37 -8.49 -8.36 -18.16
N LYS A 38 -8.37 -8.19 -16.83
CA LYS A 38 -7.66 -7.07 -16.22
C LYS A 38 -7.10 -7.44 -14.85
N LEU A 39 -5.92 -6.92 -14.56
CA LEU A 39 -5.30 -6.89 -13.23
C LEU A 39 -5.39 -5.45 -12.69
N LEU A 40 -6.06 -5.27 -11.56
CA LEU A 40 -6.25 -3.97 -10.92
C LEU A 40 -5.46 -3.93 -9.61
N ILE A 41 -4.44 -3.08 -9.55
CA ILE A 41 -3.53 -2.99 -8.41
C ILE A 41 -3.83 -1.68 -7.68
N LYS A 42 -4.31 -1.77 -6.44
CA LYS A 42 -4.54 -0.62 -5.56
C LYS A 42 -3.54 -0.66 -4.40
N ASN A 43 -2.75 0.39 -4.28
CA ASN A 43 -1.83 0.56 -3.16
C ASN A 43 -2.40 1.61 -2.21
N TYR A 44 -2.64 1.23 -0.96
CA TYR A 44 -3.02 2.17 0.08
C TYR A 44 -1.78 2.59 0.85
N GLN A 45 -1.45 3.88 0.81
CA GLN A 45 -0.43 4.43 1.69
C GLN A 45 -1.00 4.57 3.10
N PHE A 46 -0.23 4.17 4.10
CA PHE A 46 -0.48 4.64 5.46
C PHE A 46 -0.21 6.15 5.46
N GLN A 47 -1.27 6.96 5.57
CA GLN A 47 -1.08 8.32 6.03
C GLN A 47 -0.48 8.19 7.44
N LYS A 48 0.73 8.73 7.66
CA LYS A 48 1.24 8.86 9.02
C LYS A 48 0.17 9.61 9.79
N GLY A 49 -0.54 8.90 10.67
CA GLY A 49 -1.41 9.54 11.63
C GLY A 49 -0.54 10.53 12.38
N VAL A 50 -0.70 11.82 12.10
CA VAL A 50 -0.21 12.87 12.98
C VAL A 50 -1.09 12.74 14.21
N GLY A 51 -0.75 11.78 15.07
CA GLY A 51 -1.25 11.72 16.42
C GLY A 51 -0.80 13.01 17.07
N LYS A 52 -1.64 14.04 16.99
CA LYS A 52 -1.53 15.23 17.83
C LYS A 52 -1.68 14.71 19.26
N ARG A 53 -0.55 14.34 19.87
CA ARG A 53 -0.46 14.27 21.33
C ARG A 53 -0.67 15.71 21.78
N THR A 54 -1.91 16.08 22.05
CA THR A 54 -2.22 17.26 22.86
C THR A 54 -1.68 16.94 24.25
N ALA A 55 -0.42 17.29 24.49
CA ALA A 55 0.14 17.28 25.82
C ALA A 55 -0.63 18.32 26.64
N ASN A 56 -1.63 17.85 27.38
CA ASN A 56 -2.41 18.67 28.28
C ASN A 56 -1.49 19.05 29.44
N ARG A 57 -0.78 20.17 29.28
CA ARG A 57 0.16 20.72 30.26
C ARG A 57 -0.69 21.30 31.40
N ARG A 58 -1.03 20.46 32.38
CA ARG A 58 -1.65 20.92 33.63
C ARG A 58 -0.62 21.82 34.33
N ASN A 59 -0.89 23.12 34.36
CA ASN A 59 -0.19 24.09 35.21
C ASN A 59 -0.20 23.54 36.63
N ARG A 60 1.01 23.26 37.14
CA ARG A 60 1.22 22.83 38.50
C ARG A 60 1.86 23.99 39.27
N ASP A 61 1.13 25.10 39.32
CA ASP A 61 1.42 26.20 40.22
C ASP A 61 0.19 26.34 41.12
N ASN A 62 0.32 25.84 42.35
CA ASN A 62 -0.38 26.24 43.57
C ASN A 62 -0.04 25.21 44.65
N PHE A 63 1.05 25.45 45.38
CA PHE A 63 1.15 25.49 46.85
C PHE A 63 2.60 25.80 47.23
#